data_AF-A0A399I231-F1
#
_entry.id   AF-A0A399I231-F1
#
_cell.length_a   1.000
_cell.length_b   1.000
_cell.length_c   1.000
_cell.angle_alpha   90.00
_cell.angle_beta   90.00
_cell.angle_gamma   90.00
#
_symmetry.space_group_name_H-M   'P 1'
#
loop_
_entity.id
_entity.type
_entity.pdbx_description
1 polymer ?
#
loop_
_entity_poly.entity_id
_entity_poly.type
_entity_poly.pdbx_seq_one_letter_code
_entity_poly.pdbx_strand_id
1 'polypeptide(L)' 'MTHIETARVNEMLGLQIAVIKDIVRNMDGDDLEKLDMDISELEGAILELKGMIASLPHRYLA' A
#
# COMPACT_ATOMS: atom_id res chain seq x y z
N MET A 1 -13.16 -4.21 17.60
CA MET A 1 -12.99 -3.20 16.54
C MET A 1 -14.35 -2.57 16.29
N THR A 2 -14.48 -1.28 16.58
CA THR A 2 -15.69 -0.51 16.34
C THR A 2 -15.83 -0.22 14.84
N HIS A 3 -17.05 0.06 14.35
CA HIS A 3 -17.26 0.42 12.94
C HIS A 3 -16.39 1.60 12.47
N ILE A 4 -16.05 2.52 13.39
CA ILE A 4 -15.17 3.68 13.14
C ILE A 4 -13.72 3.23 12.89
N GLU A 5 -13.23 2.26 13.66
CA GLU A 5 -11.87 1.70 13.47
C GLU A 5 -11.78 0.94 12.14
N THR A 6 -12.81 0.19 11.76
CA THR A 6 -12.85 -0.51 10.46
C THR A 6 -12.92 0.46 9.28
N ALA A 7 -13.71 1.54 9.38
CA ALA A 7 -13.79 2.56 8.34
C ALA A 7 -12.44 3.28 8.12
N ARG A 8 -11.75 3.64 9.21
CA ARG A 8 -10.43 4.28 9.16
C ARG A 8 -9.38 3.37 8.52
N VAL A 9 -9.41 2.08 8.83
CA VAL A 9 -8.50 1.09 8.22
C VAL A 9 -8.76 0.99 6.72
N ASN A 10 -10.03 0.92 6.30
CA ASN A 10 -10.38 0.86 4.88
C ASN A 10 -9.93 2.13 4.12
N GLU A 11 -10.06 3.30 4.73
CA GLU A 11 -9.58 4.56 4.17
C GLU A 11 -8.06 4.55 3.97
N MET A 12 -7.31 4.16 5.00
CA MET A 12 -5.85 4.07 4.95
C MET A 12 -5.35 3.07 3.89
N LEU A 13 -5.99 1.88 3.81
CA LEU A 13 -5.69 0.88 2.78
C LEU A 13 -6.02 1.41 1.38
N GLY A 14 -7.14 2.13 1.23
CA GLY A 14 -7.56 2.74 -0.02
C GLY A 14 -6.56 3.77 -0.55
N LEU A 15 -6.00 4.60 0.33
CA LEU A 15 -4.97 5.59 -0.01
C LEU A 15 -3.70 4.91 -0.53
N GLN A 16 -3.20 3.89 0.16
CA GLN A 16 -2.00 3.17 -0.26
C GLN A 16 -2.21 2.42 -1.59
N ILE A 17 -3.40 1.85 -1.81
CA ILE A 17 -3.75 1.24 -3.10
C ILE A 17 -3.79 2.28 -4.23
N ALA A 18 -4.22 3.51 -3.96
CA ALA A 18 -4.22 4.58 -4.96
C ALA A 18 -2.79 4.96 -5.36
N VAL A 19 -1.88 5.13 -4.40
CA VAL A 19 -0.45 5.40 -4.65
C VAL A 19 0.17 4.32 -5.52
N ILE A 20 -0.04 3.04 -5.18
CA ILE A 20 0.47 1.90 -5.97
C ILE A 20 -0.05 1.95 -7.41
N LYS A 21 -1.33 2.26 -7.62
CA LYS A 21 -1.91 2.37 -8.97
C LYS A 21 -1.33 3.52 -9.78
N ASP A 22 -1.01 4.64 -9.15
CA ASP A 22 -0.41 5.78 -9.83
C ASP A 22 1.03 5.51 -10.22
N ILE A 23 1.83 4.84 -9.37
CA ILE A 23 3.19 4.42 -9.73
C ILE A 23 3.14 3.48 -10.94
N VAL A 24 2.32 2.42 -10.89
CA VAL A 24 2.20 1.45 -12.00
C VAL A 24 1.75 2.10 -13.30
N ARG A 25 0.89 3.12 -13.26
CA ARG A 25 0.45 3.86 -14.46
C ARG A 25 1.55 4.70 -15.09
N ASN A 26 2.52 5.15 -14.30
CA ASN A 26 3.59 6.04 -14.74
C ASN A 26 4.89 5.29 -15.09
N MET A 27 4.94 3.99 -14.80
CA MET A 27 6.00 3.09 -15.22
C MET A 27 6.09 3.04 -16.74
N ASP A 28 7.23 3.50 -17.26
CA ASP A 28 7.58 3.45 -18.67
C ASP A 28 8.77 2.49 -18.84
N GLY A 29 8.63 1.49 -19.71
CA GLY A 29 9.64 0.47 -19.92
C GLY A 29 10.80 0.91 -20.80
N ASP A 30 10.70 2.08 -21.44
CA ASP A 30 11.72 2.63 -22.33
C ASP A 30 12.86 3.32 -21.56
N ASP A 31 12.64 3.69 -20.29
CA ASP A 31 13.64 4.26 -19.38
C ASP A 31 13.88 3.31 -18.20
N LEU A 32 14.91 2.47 -18.32
CA LEU A 32 15.26 1.46 -17.32
C LEU A 32 15.67 2.05 -15.97
N GLU A 33 16.24 3.26 -15.95
CA GLU A 33 16.66 3.91 -14.69
C GLU A 33 15.44 4.44 -13.93
N LYS A 34 14.48 5.01 -14.68
CA LYS A 34 13.15 5.37 -14.14
C LYS A 34 12.38 4.14 -13.70
N LEU A 35 12.44 3.03 -14.45
CA LEU A 35 11.78 1.78 -14.10
C LEU A 35 12.30 1.20 -12.79
N ASP A 36 13.62 1.22 -12.56
CA ASP A 36 14.23 0.79 -11.29
C ASP A 36 13.81 1.70 -10.11
N MET A 37 13.68 3.01 -10.34
CA MET A 37 13.12 3.94 -9.37
C MET A 37 11.65 3.63 -9.04
N ASP A 38 10.81 3.44 -10.05
CA ASP A 38 9.38 3.13 -9.88
C ASP A 38 9.19 1.78 -9.14
N ILE A 39 10.03 0.78 -9.44
CA ILE A 39 10.04 -0.51 -8.72
C ILE A 39 10.42 -0.30 -7.25
N SER A 40 11.44 0.51 -6.96
CA SER A 40 11.86 0.80 -5.59
C SER A 40 10.76 1.51 -4.78
N GLU A 41 10.05 2.46 -5.41
CA GLU A 41 8.89 3.12 -4.79
C GLU A 41 7.74 2.14 -4.51
N LEU A 42 7.45 1.23 -5.45
CA LEU A 42 6.45 0.19 -5.26
C LEU A 42 6.79 -0.76 -4.11
N GLU A 43 8.05 -1.17 -3.99
CA GLU A 43 8.50 -2.03 -2.89
C GLU A 43 8.32 -1.34 -1.54
N GLY A 44 8.64 -0.03 -1.46
CA GLY A 44 8.39 0.80 -0.28
C GLY A 44 6.92 0.86 0.12
N ALA A 45 6.03 1.19 -0.84
CA ALA A 45 4.59 1.26 -0.61
C ALA A 45 4.00 -0.09 -0.15
N ILE A 46 4.48 -1.20 -0.73
CA ILE A 46 4.07 -2.55 -0.34
C ILE A 46 4.55 -2.88 1.09
N LEU A 47 5.77 -2.47 1.46
CA LEU A 47 6.31 -2.70 2.81
C LEU A 47 5.49 -1.93 3.86
N GLU A 48 5.14 -0.68 3.58
CA GLU A 48 4.26 0.13 4.44
C GLU A 48 2.89 -0.52 4.59
N LEU A 49 2.28 -0.96 3.49
CA LEU A 49 0.98 -1.63 3.50
C LEU A 49 1.01 -2.92 4.35
N LYS A 50 2.07 -3.71 4.24
CA LYS A 50 2.28 -4.90 5.08
C LYS A 50 2.42 -4.53 6.56
N GLY A 51 3.17 -3.47 6.87
CA GLY A 51 3.30 -2.96 8.24
C GLY A 51 1.97 -2.49 8.82
N MET A 52 1.18 -1.77 8.03
CA MET A 52 -0.17 -1.35 8.41
C MET A 52 -1.07 -2.54 8.72
N ILE A 53 -1.10 -3.56 7.85
CA ILE A 53 -1.90 -4.78 8.06
C ILE A 53 -1.43 -5.54 9.30
N ALA A 54 -0.11 -5.66 9.53
CA ALA A 54 0.44 -6.32 10.70
C ALA A 54 0.13 -5.58 12.01
N SER A 55 0.00 -4.24 11.95
CA SER A 55 -0.38 -3.40 13.10
C SER A 55 -1.87 -3.43 13.43
N LEU A 56 -2.71 -3.99 12.55
CA LEU A 56 -4.13 -4.14 12.82
C LEU A 56 -4.30 -5.10 14.00
N PRO A 57 -5.02 -4.70 15.06
CA PRO A 57 -5.23 -5.56 16.21
C PRO A 57 -5.88 -6.86 15.72
N HIS A 58 -5.11 -7.95 15.78
CA HIS A 58 -5.59 -9.29 15.51
C HIS A 58 -6.69 -9.56 16.52
N ARG A 59 -7.94 -9.36 16.12
CA ARG A 59 -9.05 -9.97 16.84
C ARG A 59 -8.86 -11.47 16.60
N TYR A 60 -8.25 -12.12 17.58
CA TYR A 60 -8.19 -13.56 17.74
C TYR A 60 -9.55 -14.11 17.30
N LEU A 61 -9.57 -14.82 16.16
CA LEU A 61 -10.71 -15.65 15.79
C LEU A 61 -10.67 -16.83 16.77
N ALA A 62 -11.28 -16.63 17.94
CA ALA A 62 -11.76 -17.70 18.81
C ALA A 62 -13.22 -17.98 18.46
#